data_AF-A0A9D5QXN4-F1
#
_entry.id   AF-A0A9D5QXN4-F1
#
_cell.length_a   1.000
_cell.length_b   1.000
_cell.length_c   1.000
_cell.angle_alpha   90.00
_cell.angle_beta   90.00
_cell.angle_gamma   90.00
#
_symmetry.space_group_name_H-M   'P 1'
#
loop_
_entity.id
_entity.type
_entity.pdbx_description
1 polymer ?
#
loop_
_entity_poly.entity_id
_entity_poly.type
_entity_poly.pdbx_seq_one_letter_code
_entity_poly.pdbx_strand_id
1 'polypeptide(L)' 'MPKIKTNSGAKKRFALTGSGKIKRKHAFKSHILTKKTKKQKRNLTHFSLVSRADSSNVKELLALK' A
#
# COMPACT_ATOMS: atom_id res chain seq x y z
N MET A 1 -7.70 28.41 -9.15
CA MET A 1 -6.95 27.45 -8.30
C MET A 1 -6.60 26.22 -9.12
N PRO A 2 -5.32 25.85 -9.27
CA PRO A 2 -4.95 24.61 -9.95
C PRO A 2 -5.40 23.40 -9.13
N LYS A 3 -5.89 22.34 -9.80
CA LYS A 3 -6.28 21.09 -9.13
C LYS A 3 -5.04 20.39 -8.56
N ILE A 4 -5.13 19.93 -7.32
CA ILE A 4 -4.08 19.10 -6.71
C ILE A 4 -3.99 17.79 -7.51
N LYS A 5 -2.79 17.46 -7.98
CA LYS A 5 -2.54 16.24 -8.74
C LYS A 5 -2.20 15.11 -7.79
N THR A 6 -2.72 13.91 -8.10
CA THR A 6 -2.33 12.69 -7.38
C THR A 6 -0.90 12.30 -7.70
N ASN A 7 -0.18 11.79 -6.71
CA ASN A 7 1.13 11.18 -6.95
C ASN A 7 0.92 9.85 -7.68
N SER A 8 1.40 9.78 -8.93
CA SER A 8 1.24 8.60 -9.80
C SER A 8 1.89 7.34 -9.21
N GLY A 9 2.95 7.49 -8.44
CA GLY A 9 3.61 6.40 -7.72
C GLY A 9 2.79 5.88 -6.54
N ALA A 10 2.11 6.76 -5.81
CA ALA A 10 1.21 6.37 -4.72
C ALA A 10 -0.04 5.67 -5.26
N LYS A 11 -0.65 6.22 -6.32
CA LYS A 11 -1.84 5.65 -6.99
C LYS A 11 -1.63 4.20 -7.45
N LYS A 12 -0.41 3.83 -7.85
CA LYS A 12 -0.05 2.47 -8.27
C LYS A 12 0.11 1.49 -7.11
N ARG A 13 0.35 1.97 -5.88
CA ARG A 13 0.74 1.15 -4.72
C ARG A 13 -0.34 1.04 -3.65
N PHE A 14 -1.18 2.06 -3.53
CA PHE A 14 -2.21 2.18 -2.51
C PHE A 14 -3.59 2.26 -3.16
N ALA A 15 -4.57 1.58 -2.56
CA ALA A 15 -5.95 1.62 -3.02
C ALA A 15 -6.91 1.81 -1.84
N LEU A 16 -8.01 2.52 -2.07
CA LEU A 16 -9.07 2.71 -1.09
C LEU A 16 -9.98 1.46 -1.07
N THR A 17 -10.37 1.01 0.12
CA THR A 17 -11.40 -0.02 0.30
C THR A 17 -12.77 0.65 0.44
N GLY A 18 -13.86 -0.10 0.24
CA GLY A 18 -15.23 0.44 0.40
C GLY A 18 -15.51 1.02 1.80
N SER A 19 -14.78 0.57 2.82
CA SER A 19 -14.83 1.09 4.20
C SER A 19 -13.93 2.32 4.46
N GLY A 20 -13.31 2.90 3.43
CA GLY A 20 -12.44 4.08 3.55
C GLY A 20 -11.04 3.80 4.11
N LYS A 21 -10.68 2.53 4.33
CA LYS A 21 -9.31 2.13 4.72
C LYS A 21 -8.42 2.03 3.48
N ILE A 22 -7.11 2.18 3.67
CA ILE A 22 -6.15 2.08 2.57
C ILE A 22 -5.48 0.70 2.61
N LYS A 23 -5.60 -0.06 1.51
CA LYS A 23 -4.91 -1.34 1.32
C LYS A 23 -3.58 -1.15 0.57
N ARG A 24 -2.61 -2.00 0.90
CA ARG A 24 -1.27 -2.07 0.29
C ARG A 24 -0.81 -3.53 0.15
N LYS A 25 0.16 -3.77 -0.73
CA LYS A 25 0.85 -5.06 -0.83
C LYS A 25 1.98 -5.13 0.20
N HIS A 26 2.30 -6.34 0.68
CA HIS A 26 3.47 -6.52 1.55
C HIS A 26 4.79 -6.30 0.80
N ALA A 27 5.79 -5.80 1.52
CA ALA A 27 7.15 -5.69 1.03
C ALA A 27 7.87 -7.06 1.02
N PHE A 28 9.06 -7.11 0.41
CA PHE A 28 9.97 -8.26 0.45
C PHE A 28 9.49 -9.53 -0.27
N LYS A 29 8.56 -9.42 -1.23
CA LYS A 29 8.09 -10.57 -2.02
C LYS A 29 8.65 -10.64 -3.45
N SER A 30 9.58 -9.75 -3.82
CA SER A 30 10.10 -9.67 -5.19
C SER A 30 11.35 -10.53 -5.46
N HIS A 31 12.28 -10.62 -4.50
CA HIS A 31 13.56 -11.33 -4.68
C HIS A 31 14.00 -12.02 -3.37
N ILE A 32 15.00 -12.90 -3.47
CA ILE A 32 15.56 -13.70 -2.36
C ILE A 32 14.45 -14.53 -1.68
N LEU A 33 13.66 -15.22 -2.50
CA LEU A 33 12.52 -16.04 -2.06
C LEU A 33 12.91 -17.48 -1.74
N THR A 34 14.08 -17.93 -2.20
CA THR A 34 14.60 -19.28 -2.01
C THR A 34 14.83 -19.56 -0.52
N LYS A 35 15.52 -18.66 0.19
CA LYS A 35 15.79 -18.79 1.63
C LYS A 35 14.60 -18.53 2.56
N LYS A 36 13.45 -18.08 2.02
CA LYS A 36 12.26 -17.78 2.82
C LYS A 36 11.40 -19.02 2.97
N THR A 37 10.88 -19.24 4.17
CA THR A 37 9.97 -20.35 4.45
C THR A 37 8.69 -20.24 3.61
N LYS A 38 8.04 -21.37 3.31
CA LYS A 38 6.76 -21.41 2.59
C LYS A 38 5.69 -20.59 3.33
N LYS A 39 5.65 -20.67 4.67
CA LYS A 39 4.74 -19.91 5.54
C LYS A 39 4.95 -18.39 5.38
N GLN A 40 6.18 -17.90 5.47
CA GLN A 40 6.48 -16.48 5.30
C GLN A 40 6.09 -15.99 3.90
N LYS A 41 6.42 -16.78 2.86
CA LYS A 41 6.08 -16.45 1.47
C LYS A 41 4.57 -16.33 1.24
N ARG A 42 3.76 -17.16 1.90
CA ARG A 42 2.29 -17.13 1.84
C ARG A 42 1.74 -15.87 2.51
N ASN A 43 2.21 -15.56 3.72
CA ASN A 43 1.76 -14.37 4.45
C ASN A 43 2.04 -13.08 3.67
N LEU A 44 3.19 -12.99 2.99
CA LEU A 44 3.56 -11.84 2.16
C LEU A 44 2.78 -11.72 0.83
N THR A 45 2.04 -12.75 0.42
CA THR A 45 1.24 -12.70 -0.83
C THR A 45 -0.01 -11.85 -0.67
N HIS A 46 -0.60 -11.83 0.53
CA HIS A 46 -1.85 -11.15 0.80
C HIS A 46 -1.70 -9.63 0.86
N PHE A 47 -2.82 -8.93 0.77
CA PHE A 47 -2.87 -7.49 0.99
C PHE A 47 -3.04 -7.20 2.47
N SER A 48 -2.42 -6.12 2.93
CA SER A 48 -2.57 -5.60 4.29
C SER A 48 -3.05 -4.17 4.26
N LEU A 49 -3.54 -3.70 5.41
CA LEU A 49 -3.90 -2.31 5.59
C LEU A 49 -2.66 -1.47 5.91
N VAL A 50 -2.71 -0.20 5.52
CA VAL A 50 -1.73 0.81 5.95
C VAL A 50 -1.89 1.04 7.45
N SER A 51 -0.77 1.31 8.13
CA SER A 51 -0.80 1.63 9.56
C SER A 51 -1.58 2.93 9.80
N ARG A 52 -2.10 3.13 11.00
CA ARG A 52 -2.78 4.41 11.33
C ARG A 52 -1.81 5.59 11.23
N ALA A 53 -0.56 5.42 11.64
CA ALA A 53 0.45 6.47 11.63
C ALA A 53 0.72 6.99 10.20
N ASP A 54 0.78 6.10 9.22
CA ASP A 54 1.09 6.48 7.83
C ASP A 54 -0.14 6.93 7.03
N SER A 55 -1.34 6.77 7.59
CA SER A 55 -2.58 6.95 6.84
C SER A 55 -2.80 8.39 6.36
N SER A 56 -2.40 9.40 7.13
CA SER A 56 -2.50 10.81 6.76
C SER A 56 -1.63 11.12 5.53
N ASN A 57 -0.37 10.72 5.58
CA ASN A 57 0.61 10.94 4.52
C ASN A 57 0.17 10.30 3.20
N VAL A 58 -0.38 9.08 3.24
CA VAL A 58 -0.85 8.39 2.03
C VAL A 58 -2.10 9.05 1.44
N LYS A 59 -3.00 9.58 2.27
CA LYS A 59 -4.19 10.32 1.81
C LYS A 59 -3.81 11.60 1.07
N GLU A 60 -2.86 12.37 1.61
CA GLU A 60 -2.32 13.56 0.95
C GLU A 60 -1.73 13.23 -0.42
N LEU A 61 -0.93 12.16 -0.52
CA LEU A 61 -0.35 11.72 -1.80
C LEU A 61 -1.40 11.31 -2.84
N LEU A 62 -2.54 10.79 -2.39
CA LEU A 62 -3.65 10.39 -3.26
C LEU A 62 -4.61 11.56 -3.56
N ALA A 63 -4.30 12.77 -3.07
CA ALA A 63 -5.20 13.93 -3.10
C ALA A 63 -6.62 13.58 -2.58
N LEU A 64 -6.68 12.66 -1.62
CA LEU A 64 -7.90 12.26 -0.92
C LEU A 64 -7.93 13.08 0.37
N LYS A 65 -8.72 14.15 0.38
CA LYS A 65 -9.03 14.92 1.57
C LYS A 65 -10.50 14.74 1.88
#